data_AF-A0A1T4W474-F1
#
_entry.id   AF-A0A1T4W474-F1
#
_cell.length_a   1.000
_cell.length_b   1.000
_cell.length_c   1.000
_cell.angle_alpha   90.00
_cell.angle_beta   90.00
_cell.angle_gamma   90.00
#
_symmetry.space_group_name_H-M   'P 1'
#
loop_
_entity.id
_entity.type
_entity.pdbx_description
1 polymer ?
#
loop_
_entity_poly.entity_id
_entity_poly.type
_entity_poly.pdbx_seq_one_letter_code
_entity_poly.pdbx_strand_id
1 'polypeptide(L)'
;MAKKEFKFALSGTRSTTTIRSQSLFDLSYQEPDKSPIDIYESNILSYKKLLGCFVLEPSTGNYISLASQSNEEWSKLSNLLILGFISSVESYVRCLLRRLLLIDDESKSKSYSKSVTYGAAVHHNKLLLPEALMEDCSFHSAYNIRETVKNVTGVNIANLKKNPTLATAFSDFDFIGELRHCVVHRSGLFGSNNALSLGLDKYHEYLEKPIKLDLIVVQEAAMACDTLVKELNDTLFSEFLNRTINIYDWKGDLRSDAKYFDKYFNIFAPSGNKELRLKCYREFRDVHNLRYRIGLR
;
A
#
# COMPACT_ATOMS: atom_id res chain seq x y z
N MET A 1 48.17 -24.51 33.22
CA MET A 1 47.58 -25.51 32.30
C MET A 1 46.39 -24.88 31.60
N ALA A 2 46.40 -24.80 30.26
CA ALA A 2 45.23 -24.33 29.52
C ALA A 2 44.12 -25.40 29.60
N LYS A 3 42.93 -25.01 30.06
CA LYS A 3 41.76 -25.88 30.21
C LYS A 3 41.34 -26.35 28.81
N LYS A 4 41.38 -27.67 28.54
CA LYS A 4 40.90 -28.22 27.27
C LYS A 4 39.37 -28.13 27.21
N GLU A 5 38.84 -27.36 26.28
CA GLU A 5 37.41 -27.30 25.97
C GLU A 5 37.03 -28.34 24.90
N PHE A 6 35.91 -29.01 25.12
CA PHE A 6 35.31 -29.92 24.15
C PHE A 6 34.58 -29.12 23.06
N LYS A 7 34.91 -29.37 21.79
CA LYS A 7 34.22 -28.80 20.62
C LYS A 7 33.93 -29.91 19.62
N PHE A 8 32.68 -29.99 19.14
CA PHE A 8 32.24 -30.96 18.15
C PHE A 8 31.25 -30.30 17.18
N ALA A 9 31.41 -30.55 15.87
CA ALA A 9 30.56 -29.98 14.83
C ALA A 9 29.36 -30.89 14.53
N LEU A 10 28.38 -30.90 15.42
CA LEU A 10 27.19 -31.77 15.31
C LEU A 10 26.32 -31.48 14.07
N SER A 11 26.24 -30.22 13.64
CA SER A 11 25.30 -29.76 12.60
C SER A 11 25.84 -29.83 11.16
N GLY A 12 26.88 -30.62 10.91
CA GLY A 12 27.47 -30.78 9.57
C GLY A 12 28.43 -29.67 9.14
N THR A 13 28.80 -29.71 7.86
CA THR A 13 29.78 -28.80 7.24
C THR A 13 29.21 -27.39 7.12
N ARG A 14 30.02 -26.39 7.51
CA ARG A 14 29.62 -24.98 7.43
C ARG A 14 30.39 -24.30 6.31
N SER A 15 29.66 -23.60 5.45
CA SER A 15 30.23 -22.72 4.44
C SER A 15 30.01 -21.27 4.87
N THR A 16 31.06 -20.45 4.82
CA THR A 16 30.95 -19.00 5.01
C THR A 16 30.54 -18.33 3.70
N THR A 17 29.52 -17.47 3.75
CA THR A 17 29.09 -16.64 2.62
C THR A 17 29.59 -15.21 2.78
N THR A 18 29.92 -14.56 1.66
CA THR A 18 30.28 -13.13 1.60
C THR A 18 29.18 -12.36 0.89
N ILE A 19 27.98 -12.32 1.47
CA ILE A 19 26.91 -11.46 0.94
C ILE A 19 27.28 -10.00 1.27
N ARG A 20 27.55 -9.19 0.24
CA ARG A 20 27.80 -7.74 0.38
C ARG A 20 26.47 -7.01 0.21
N SER A 21 26.06 -6.22 1.20
CA SER A 21 24.74 -5.57 1.24
C SER A 21 24.54 -4.56 0.12
N GLN A 22 25.57 -3.81 -0.27
CA GLN A 22 25.48 -2.76 -1.29
C GLN A 22 25.08 -3.30 -2.67
N SER A 23 25.54 -4.51 -3.04
CA SER A 23 25.22 -5.13 -4.33
C SER A 23 23.80 -5.69 -4.44
N LEU A 24 23.02 -5.64 -3.35
CA LEU A 24 21.62 -6.06 -3.35
C LEU A 24 20.66 -4.94 -3.80
N PHE A 25 21.14 -3.70 -3.89
CA PHE A 25 20.35 -2.54 -4.28
C PHE A 25 20.67 -2.12 -5.71
N ASP A 26 19.62 -1.88 -6.51
CA ASP A 26 19.75 -1.46 -7.89
C ASP A 26 19.95 0.06 -7.99
N LEU A 27 21.21 0.49 -8.18
CA LEU A 27 21.55 1.90 -8.39
C LEU A 27 20.99 2.48 -9.70
N SER A 28 20.61 1.63 -10.66
CA SER A 28 20.03 2.06 -11.94
C SER A 28 18.52 2.31 -11.87
N TYR A 29 17.87 1.89 -10.78
CA TYR A 29 16.44 2.08 -10.59
C TYR A 29 16.08 3.56 -10.61
N GLN A 30 15.10 3.90 -11.42
CA GLN A 30 14.42 5.20 -11.41
C GLN A 30 12.94 4.94 -11.15
N GLU A 31 12.36 5.70 -10.23
CA GLU A 31 10.93 5.60 -9.96
C GLU A 31 10.16 5.93 -11.25
N PRO A 32 9.20 5.08 -11.69
CA PRO A 32 8.41 5.35 -12.88
C PRO A 32 7.64 6.67 -12.78
N ASP A 33 7.64 7.45 -13.86
CA ASP A 33 6.78 8.63 -14.01
C ASP A 33 5.34 8.21 -14.33
N LYS A 34 4.69 7.60 -13.34
CA LYS A 34 3.31 7.10 -13.34
C LYS A 34 2.62 7.48 -12.05
N SER A 35 1.30 7.59 -12.02
CA SER A 35 0.56 7.85 -10.78
C SER A 35 0.72 6.70 -9.77
N PRO A 36 0.55 6.94 -8.46
CA PRO A 36 0.58 5.88 -7.45
C PRO A 36 -0.40 4.75 -7.74
N ILE A 37 -1.58 5.03 -8.30
CA ILE A 37 -2.56 3.99 -8.67
C ILE A 37 -2.02 3.08 -9.79
N ASP A 38 -1.37 3.63 -10.82
CA ASP A 38 -0.76 2.81 -11.89
C ASP A 38 0.40 1.94 -11.37
N ILE A 39 1.22 2.48 -10.46
CA ILE A 39 2.31 1.74 -9.81
C ILE A 39 1.74 0.59 -8.99
N TYR A 40 0.68 0.86 -8.22
CA TYR A 40 -0.04 -0.15 -7.45
C TYR A 40 -0.62 -1.25 -8.36
N GLU A 41 -1.33 -0.88 -9.43
CA GLU A 41 -1.95 -1.81 -10.36
C GLU A 41 -0.90 -2.72 -11.03
N SER A 42 0.26 -2.17 -11.39
CA SER A 42 1.38 -2.95 -11.94
C SER A 42 1.96 -3.94 -10.91
N ASN A 43 2.09 -3.53 -9.66
CA ASN A 43 2.63 -4.35 -8.58
C ASN A 43 1.66 -5.48 -8.20
N ILE A 44 0.39 -5.16 -7.97
CA ILE A 44 -0.63 -6.14 -7.61
C ILE A 44 -0.84 -7.15 -8.75
N LEU A 45 -0.77 -6.71 -10.02
CA LEU A 45 -0.83 -7.60 -11.17
C LEU A 45 0.36 -8.57 -11.21
N SER A 46 1.57 -8.09 -10.90
CA SER A 46 2.77 -8.94 -10.83
C SER A 46 2.60 -10.05 -9.78
N TYR A 47 2.09 -9.73 -8.59
CA TYR A 47 1.79 -10.74 -7.58
C TYR A 47 0.65 -11.69 -8.02
N LYS A 48 -0.42 -11.17 -8.63
CA LYS A 48 -1.52 -12.00 -9.18
C LYS A 48 -1.02 -12.97 -10.25
N LYS A 49 -0.03 -12.59 -11.06
CA LYS A 49 0.59 -13.49 -12.07
C LYS A 49 1.30 -14.69 -11.44
N LEU A 50 1.85 -14.55 -10.22
CA LEU A 50 2.48 -15.67 -9.50
C LEU A 50 1.48 -16.75 -9.09
N LEU A 51 0.17 -16.47 -9.10
CA LEU A 51 -0.86 -17.51 -8.92
C LEU A 51 -0.83 -18.55 -10.06
N GLY A 52 -0.25 -18.21 -11.21
CA GLY A 52 -0.04 -19.13 -12.33
C GLY A 52 1.26 -19.94 -12.27
N CYS A 53 2.00 -19.94 -11.15
CA CYS A 53 3.22 -20.71 -11.03
C CYS A 53 2.95 -22.23 -11.02
N PHE A 54 3.85 -23.00 -11.63
CA PHE A 54 3.80 -24.45 -11.68
C PHE A 54 4.99 -25.06 -10.93
N VAL A 55 4.81 -26.25 -10.37
CA VAL A 55 5.85 -27.09 -9.77
C VAL A 55 6.08 -28.33 -10.64
N LEU A 56 7.33 -28.77 -10.75
CA LEU A 56 7.67 -30.02 -11.42
C LEU A 56 7.36 -31.21 -10.50
N GLU A 57 6.56 -32.16 -10.96
CA GLU A 57 6.35 -33.44 -10.30
C GLU A 57 7.48 -34.41 -10.71
N PRO A 58 8.42 -34.78 -9.81
CA PRO A 58 9.62 -35.53 -10.21
C PRO A 58 9.33 -36.95 -10.70
N SER A 59 8.23 -37.54 -10.25
CA SER A 59 7.81 -38.90 -10.62
C SER A 59 7.23 -38.99 -12.03
N THR A 60 6.57 -37.93 -12.51
CA THR A 60 5.91 -37.90 -13.83
C THR A 60 6.60 -36.99 -14.83
N GLY A 61 7.47 -36.09 -14.37
CA GLY A 61 8.11 -35.05 -15.19
C GLY A 61 7.17 -33.94 -15.62
N ASN A 62 5.92 -33.93 -15.16
CA ASN A 62 4.92 -32.94 -15.54
C ASN A 62 4.98 -31.69 -14.66
N TYR A 63 4.52 -30.57 -15.20
CA TYR A 63 4.31 -29.34 -14.45
C TYR A 63 2.87 -29.27 -13.94
N ILE A 64 2.70 -29.03 -12.64
CA ILE A 64 1.40 -28.95 -11.97
C ILE A 64 1.25 -27.55 -11.38
N SER A 65 0.07 -26.93 -11.51
CA SER A 65 -0.18 -25.62 -10.93
C SER A 65 -0.05 -25.67 -9.40
N LEU A 66 0.76 -24.78 -8.83
CA LEU A 66 0.94 -24.65 -7.38
C LEU A 66 -0.38 -24.28 -6.69
N ALA A 67 -1.20 -23.44 -7.32
CA ALA A 67 -2.49 -23.01 -6.79
C ALA A 67 -3.55 -24.13 -6.74
N SER A 68 -3.30 -25.27 -7.40
CA SER A 68 -4.24 -26.38 -7.48
C SER A 68 -4.07 -27.42 -6.37
N GLN A 69 -3.01 -27.32 -5.55
CA GLN A 69 -2.72 -28.29 -4.49
C GLN A 69 -2.38 -27.57 -3.18
N SER A 70 -3.00 -27.99 -2.08
CA SER A 70 -2.65 -27.53 -0.72
C SER A 70 -1.34 -28.16 -0.23
N ASN A 71 -0.26 -28.01 -1.00
CA ASN A 71 1.08 -28.52 -0.65
C ASN A 71 1.90 -27.48 0.14
N GLU A 72 3.09 -27.88 0.60
CA GLU A 72 3.95 -27.04 1.44
C GLU A 72 4.46 -25.81 0.66
N GLU A 73 4.79 -26.00 -0.61
CA GLU A 73 5.23 -24.94 -1.52
C GLU A 73 4.14 -23.88 -1.72
N TRP A 74 2.89 -24.30 -1.91
CA TRP A 74 1.74 -23.41 -1.98
C TRP A 74 1.55 -22.64 -0.67
N SER A 75 1.72 -23.29 0.48
CA SER A 75 1.62 -22.63 1.79
C SER A 75 2.69 -21.52 1.93
N LYS A 76 3.92 -21.78 1.46
CA LYS A 76 4.98 -20.76 1.43
C LYS A 76 4.69 -19.63 0.45
N LEU A 77 4.27 -19.97 -0.77
CA LEU A 77 3.97 -18.98 -1.81
C LEU A 77 2.79 -18.10 -1.41
N SER A 78 1.68 -18.68 -0.97
CA SER A 78 0.49 -17.94 -0.53
C SER A 78 0.81 -16.98 0.62
N ASN A 79 1.62 -17.38 1.59
CA ASN A 79 2.12 -16.49 2.66
C ASN A 79 2.89 -15.28 2.09
N LEU A 80 3.78 -15.52 1.13
CA LEU A 80 4.53 -14.44 0.45
C LEU A 80 3.64 -13.54 -0.39
N LEU A 81 2.57 -14.08 -0.98
CA LEU A 81 1.60 -13.29 -1.76
C LEU A 81 0.78 -12.36 -0.87
N ILE A 82 0.28 -12.84 0.28
CA ILE A 82 -0.40 -11.97 1.27
C ILE A 82 0.52 -10.83 1.70
N LEU A 83 1.80 -11.13 1.94
CA LEU A 83 2.80 -10.10 2.24
C LEU A 83 2.99 -9.10 1.09
N GLY A 84 3.07 -9.60 -0.14
CA GLY A 84 3.18 -8.77 -1.34
C GLY A 84 1.99 -7.83 -1.55
N PHE A 85 0.76 -8.30 -1.27
CA PHE A 85 -0.45 -7.48 -1.38
C PHE A 85 -0.45 -6.32 -0.39
N ILE A 86 -0.19 -6.59 0.89
CA ILE A 86 -0.12 -5.53 1.91
C ILE A 86 1.03 -4.57 1.64
N SER A 87 2.19 -5.09 1.23
CA SER A 87 3.32 -4.25 0.82
C SER A 87 2.96 -3.34 -0.36
N SER A 88 2.09 -3.80 -1.27
CA SER A 88 1.61 -2.99 -2.39
C SER A 88 0.69 -1.86 -1.91
N VAL A 89 -0.22 -2.14 -0.97
CA VAL A 89 -1.07 -1.10 -0.33
C VAL A 89 -0.21 -0.07 0.39
N GLU A 90 0.76 -0.52 1.18
CA GLU A 90 1.67 0.38 1.90
C GLU A 90 2.46 1.27 0.93
N SER A 91 3.04 0.68 -0.12
CA SER A 91 3.77 1.43 -1.14
C SER A 91 2.88 2.46 -1.85
N TYR A 92 1.61 2.13 -2.10
CA TYR A 92 0.64 3.05 -2.66
C TYR A 92 0.42 4.26 -1.74
N VAL A 93 0.10 4.02 -0.46
CA VAL A 93 -0.19 5.11 0.49
C VAL A 93 1.02 6.02 0.68
N ARG A 94 2.23 5.45 0.83
CA ARG A 94 3.48 6.21 0.93
C ARG A 94 3.70 7.09 -0.30
N CYS A 95 3.61 6.49 -1.49
CA CYS A 95 3.84 7.22 -2.73
C CYS A 95 2.81 8.36 -2.92
N LEU A 96 1.54 8.10 -2.61
CA LEU A 96 0.47 9.10 -2.66
C LEU A 96 0.75 10.27 -1.71
N LEU A 97 0.98 9.99 -0.43
CA LEU A 97 1.21 11.01 0.59
C LEU A 97 2.46 11.85 0.30
N ARG A 98 3.57 11.21 -0.12
CA ARG A 98 4.79 11.91 -0.52
C ARG A 98 4.52 12.91 -1.65
N ARG A 99 3.79 12.51 -2.69
CA ARG A 99 3.48 13.38 -3.83
C ARG A 99 2.52 14.51 -3.46
N LEU A 100 1.53 14.24 -2.61
CA LEU A 100 0.64 15.27 -2.08
C LEU A 100 1.40 16.33 -1.28
N LEU A 101 2.34 15.92 -0.42
CA LEU A 101 3.19 16.83 0.35
C LEU A 101 4.08 17.73 -0.54
N LEU A 102 4.31 17.39 -1.80
CA LEU A 102 5.05 18.26 -2.71
C LEU A 102 4.18 19.36 -3.31
N ILE A 103 2.87 19.12 -3.48
CA ILE A 103 1.98 20.01 -4.23
C ILE A 103 0.92 20.74 -3.37
N ASP A 104 0.54 20.17 -2.23
CA ASP A 104 -0.56 20.66 -1.39
C ASP A 104 -0.02 21.42 -0.18
N ASP A 105 -0.19 22.75 -0.19
CA ASP A 105 0.40 23.62 0.82
C ASP A 105 -0.22 23.46 2.21
N GLU A 106 -1.51 23.09 2.28
CA GLU A 106 -2.16 22.77 3.56
C GLU A 106 -1.54 21.51 4.18
N SER A 107 -1.34 20.45 3.40
CA SER A 107 -0.65 19.24 3.85
C SER A 107 0.77 19.54 4.31
N LYS A 108 1.54 20.34 3.56
CA LYS A 108 2.88 20.77 3.99
C LYS A 108 2.85 21.44 5.36
N SER A 109 1.95 22.41 5.53
CA SER A 109 1.79 23.14 6.79
C SER A 109 1.49 22.22 7.97
N LYS A 110 0.64 21.20 7.76
CA LYS A 110 0.35 20.18 8.80
C LYS A 110 1.55 19.30 9.12
N SER A 111 2.46 19.10 8.16
CA SER A 111 3.62 18.25 8.32
C SER A 111 4.86 18.94 8.92
N TYR A 112 4.92 20.28 8.97
CA TYR A 112 6.14 21.01 9.36
C TYR A 112 6.66 20.72 10.78
N SER A 113 5.80 20.29 11.70
CA SER A 113 6.21 19.92 13.06
C SER A 113 6.79 18.51 13.17
N LYS A 114 6.73 17.70 12.10
CA LYS A 114 7.27 16.33 12.10
C LYS A 114 8.79 16.35 11.92
N SER A 115 9.46 15.50 12.68
CA SER A 115 10.91 15.31 12.58
C SER A 115 11.28 14.42 11.40
N VAL A 116 12.44 14.69 10.80
CA VAL A 116 13.15 13.77 9.91
C VAL A 116 14.52 13.48 10.52
N THR A 117 15.11 12.33 10.18
CA THR A 117 16.48 12.05 10.60
C THR A 117 17.46 13.03 9.93
N TYR A 118 18.58 13.33 10.60
CA TYR A 118 19.61 14.20 10.00
C TYR A 118 20.18 13.59 8.71
N GLY A 119 20.31 12.26 8.66
CA GLY A 119 20.73 11.54 7.46
C GLY A 119 19.79 11.78 6.28
N ALA A 120 18.47 11.70 6.51
CA ALA A 120 17.49 12.02 5.48
C ALA A 120 17.58 13.49 5.03
N ALA A 121 17.72 14.43 5.97
CA ALA A 121 17.86 15.85 5.64
C ALA A 121 19.10 16.18 4.79
N VAL A 122 20.20 15.44 4.99
CA VAL A 122 21.46 15.65 4.25
C VAL A 122 21.49 14.91 2.91
N HIS A 123 20.93 13.71 2.83
CA HIS A 123 21.12 12.82 1.68
C HIS A 123 19.90 12.64 0.78
N HIS A 124 18.67 12.95 1.23
CA HIS A 124 17.51 12.88 0.35
C HIS A 124 17.49 14.06 -0.63
N ASN A 125 17.09 13.78 -1.87
CA ASN A 125 16.69 14.86 -2.76
C ASN A 125 15.34 15.46 -2.31
N LYS A 126 15.05 16.69 -2.75
CA LYS A 126 13.84 17.43 -2.34
C LYS A 126 12.52 16.71 -2.67
N LEU A 127 12.50 15.88 -3.72
CA LEU A 127 11.31 15.13 -4.14
C LEU A 127 11.08 13.87 -3.28
N LEU A 128 12.15 13.30 -2.70
CA LEU A 128 12.11 12.11 -1.84
C LEU A 128 12.12 12.44 -0.35
N LEU A 129 12.47 13.68 0.04
CA LEU A 129 12.48 14.08 1.44
C LEU A 129 11.15 13.84 2.18
N PRO A 130 9.95 14.03 1.56
CA PRO A 130 8.71 13.76 2.28
C PRO A 130 8.51 12.29 2.65
N GLU A 131 9.23 11.34 2.02
CA GLU A 131 9.22 9.93 2.43
C GLU A 131 9.76 9.75 3.86
N ALA A 132 10.76 10.55 4.23
CA ALA A 132 11.39 10.50 5.55
C ALA A 132 10.41 10.87 6.69
N LEU A 133 9.32 11.59 6.38
CA LEU A 133 8.26 11.91 7.34
C LEU A 133 7.39 10.69 7.71
N MET A 134 7.53 9.60 6.96
CA MET A 134 6.72 8.39 7.08
C MET A 134 7.56 7.14 7.38
N GLU A 135 8.87 7.26 7.65
CA GLU A 135 9.75 6.11 7.96
C GLU A 135 9.25 5.31 9.17
N ASP A 136 8.80 5.99 10.22
CA ASP A 136 8.23 5.38 11.42
C ASP A 136 6.72 5.07 11.31
N CYS A 137 6.10 5.38 10.17
CA CYS A 137 4.71 5.03 9.91
C CYS A 137 4.61 3.61 9.36
N SER A 138 3.52 2.93 9.68
CA SER A 138 3.18 1.63 9.10
C SER A 138 1.81 1.72 8.44
N PHE A 139 1.54 0.91 7.41
CA PHE A 139 0.29 1.00 6.66
C PHE A 139 -0.40 -0.37 6.53
N HIS A 140 -0.19 -1.23 7.53
CA HIS A 140 -0.74 -2.59 7.59
C HIS A 140 -2.12 -2.67 8.27
N SER A 141 -2.73 -1.54 8.65
CA SER A 141 -4.08 -1.48 9.22
C SER A 141 -4.81 -0.21 8.82
N ALA A 142 -6.14 -0.27 8.81
CA ALA A 142 -7.01 0.88 8.57
C ALA A 142 -6.79 1.99 9.59
N TYR A 143 -6.53 1.65 10.84
CA TYR A 143 -6.21 2.65 11.87
C TYR A 143 -4.95 3.44 11.50
N ASN A 144 -3.85 2.75 11.18
CA ASN A 144 -2.59 3.41 10.87
C ASN A 144 -2.67 4.26 9.58
N ILE A 145 -3.39 3.78 8.56
CA ILE A 145 -3.64 4.55 7.34
C ILE A 145 -4.39 5.84 7.68
N ARG A 146 -5.53 5.76 8.38
CA ARG A 146 -6.38 6.93 8.69
C ARG A 146 -5.65 7.96 9.55
N GLU A 147 -4.97 7.50 10.60
CA GLU A 147 -4.21 8.40 11.48
C GLU A 147 -3.05 9.05 10.75
N THR A 148 -2.31 8.30 9.92
CA THR A 148 -1.20 8.87 9.16
C THR A 148 -1.69 9.89 8.13
N VAL A 149 -2.72 9.57 7.36
CA VAL A 149 -3.35 10.52 6.42
C VAL A 149 -3.74 11.81 7.15
N LYS A 150 -4.44 11.71 8.28
CA LYS A 150 -4.87 12.86 9.07
C LYS A 150 -3.70 13.67 9.62
N ASN A 151 -2.70 13.00 10.19
CA ASN A 151 -1.55 13.65 10.85
C ASN A 151 -0.58 14.28 9.84
N VAL A 152 -0.51 13.75 8.62
CA VAL A 152 0.39 14.25 7.57
C VAL A 152 -0.30 15.31 6.71
N THR A 153 -1.60 15.18 6.43
CA THR A 153 -2.30 16.01 5.43
C THR A 153 -3.44 16.86 5.99
N GLY A 154 -3.86 16.60 7.23
CA GLY A 154 -5.05 17.19 7.83
C GLY A 154 -6.39 16.66 7.29
N VAL A 155 -6.41 15.79 6.28
CA VAL A 155 -7.66 15.18 5.77
C VAL A 155 -8.17 14.14 6.76
N ASN A 156 -9.43 14.25 7.17
CA ASN A 156 -10.05 13.30 8.10
C ASN A 156 -11.03 12.37 7.37
N ILE A 157 -10.55 11.18 7.02
CA ILE A 157 -11.37 10.10 6.42
C ILE A 157 -12.05 9.19 7.45
N ALA A 158 -12.13 9.60 8.73
CA ALA A 158 -12.73 8.79 9.80
C ALA A 158 -14.27 8.83 9.82
N ASN A 159 -14.93 9.70 9.04
CA ASN A 159 -16.39 9.74 8.97
C ASN A 159 -16.95 8.62 8.08
N LEU A 160 -16.79 7.39 8.56
CA LEU A 160 -17.20 6.17 7.87
C LEU A 160 -18.71 6.07 7.63
N LYS A 161 -19.53 6.84 8.36
CA LYS A 161 -20.98 6.93 8.10
C LYS A 161 -21.30 7.59 6.76
N LYS A 162 -20.43 8.49 6.28
CA LYS A 162 -20.58 9.14 4.97
C LYS A 162 -19.99 8.31 3.83
N ASN A 163 -19.05 7.41 4.14
CA ASN A 163 -18.36 6.56 3.17
C ASN A 163 -18.46 5.08 3.60
N PRO A 164 -19.64 4.45 3.47
CA PRO A 164 -19.86 3.07 3.92
C PRO A 164 -19.03 2.05 3.13
N THR A 165 -18.77 2.30 1.85
CA THR A 165 -17.92 1.44 1.01
C THR A 165 -16.48 1.43 1.48
N LEU A 166 -15.90 2.60 1.77
CA LEU A 166 -14.59 2.73 2.39
C LEU A 166 -14.54 2.08 3.78
N ALA A 167 -15.63 2.16 4.55
CA ALA A 167 -15.73 1.51 5.86
C ALA A 167 -15.62 -0.02 5.75
N THR A 168 -16.34 -0.62 4.80
CA THR A 168 -16.24 -2.04 4.49
C THR A 168 -14.84 -2.40 4.01
N ALA A 169 -14.27 -1.63 3.08
CA ALA A 169 -12.93 -1.88 2.55
C ALA A 169 -11.84 -1.83 3.63
N PHE A 170 -11.97 -0.92 4.60
CA PHE A 170 -11.09 -0.89 5.77
C PHE A 170 -11.23 -2.12 6.66
N SER A 171 -12.47 -2.56 6.92
CA SER A 171 -12.72 -3.77 7.72
C SER A 171 -12.14 -5.02 7.07
N ASP A 172 -12.33 -5.17 5.75
CA ASP A 172 -11.79 -6.30 5.00
C ASP A 172 -10.26 -6.29 5.01
N PHE A 173 -9.65 -5.12 4.85
CA PHE A 173 -8.19 -4.98 4.91
C PHE A 173 -7.60 -5.25 6.30
N ASP A 174 -8.27 -4.84 7.38
CA ASP A 174 -7.81 -5.16 8.75
C ASP A 174 -7.74 -6.68 8.98
N PHE A 175 -8.68 -7.44 8.41
CA PHE A 175 -8.61 -8.90 8.42
C PHE A 175 -7.36 -9.43 7.68
N ILE A 176 -7.02 -8.85 6.52
CA ILE A 176 -5.78 -9.20 5.80
C ILE A 176 -4.54 -8.81 6.62
N GLY A 177 -4.60 -7.71 7.37
CA GLY A 177 -3.58 -7.32 8.35
C GLY A 177 -3.37 -8.37 9.45
N GLU A 178 -4.44 -8.95 9.99
CA GLU A 178 -4.36 -10.06 10.94
C GLU A 178 -3.76 -11.32 10.30
N LEU A 179 -4.13 -11.64 9.06
CA LEU A 179 -3.50 -12.73 8.30
C LEU A 179 -2.00 -12.49 8.12
N ARG A 180 -1.57 -11.25 7.85
CA ARG A 180 -0.15 -10.86 7.79
C ARG A 180 0.60 -11.26 9.05
N HIS A 181 0.04 -10.93 10.20
CA HIS A 181 0.69 -11.20 11.48
C HIS A 181 0.93 -12.70 11.65
N CYS A 182 -0.03 -13.54 11.27
CA CYS A 182 0.13 -14.98 11.30
C CYS A 182 1.14 -15.52 10.28
N VAL A 183 1.17 -15.01 9.04
CA VAL A 183 2.09 -15.53 8.00
C VAL A 183 3.54 -15.08 8.22
N VAL A 184 3.74 -13.89 8.80
CA VAL A 184 5.08 -13.34 9.11
C VAL A 184 5.64 -13.91 10.39
N HIS A 185 4.81 -14.07 11.42
CA HIS A 185 5.26 -14.50 12.72
C HIS A 185 4.95 -15.97 12.92
N ARG A 186 5.95 -16.73 13.41
CA ARG A 186 5.79 -18.14 13.79
C ARG A 186 5.41 -19.07 12.63
N SER A 187 5.91 -18.80 11.42
CA SER A 187 5.79 -19.69 10.26
C SER A 187 4.35 -20.05 9.87
N GLY A 188 3.40 -19.12 10.01
CA GLY A 188 2.02 -19.36 9.63
C GLY A 188 1.14 -19.94 10.74
N LEU A 189 1.63 -20.05 11.99
CA LEU A 189 0.82 -20.54 13.11
C LEU A 189 -0.08 -19.43 13.69
N PHE A 190 -1.33 -19.78 13.97
CA PHE A 190 -2.30 -18.86 14.55
C PHE A 190 -2.01 -18.59 16.04
N GLY A 191 -1.63 -17.34 16.35
CA GLY A 191 -1.21 -16.94 17.70
C GLY A 191 -2.34 -16.41 18.58
N SER A 192 -2.07 -16.33 19.89
CA SER A 192 -3.01 -15.81 20.89
C SER A 192 -3.38 -14.34 20.66
N ASN A 193 -2.46 -13.50 20.20
CA ASN A 193 -2.74 -12.09 19.90
C ASN A 193 -3.75 -11.95 18.75
N ASN A 194 -3.63 -12.77 17.71
CA ASN A 194 -4.58 -12.79 16.60
C ASN A 194 -5.95 -13.30 17.04
N ALA A 195 -5.97 -14.33 17.88
CA ALA A 195 -7.21 -14.83 18.48
C ALA A 195 -7.90 -13.73 19.31
N LEU A 196 -7.15 -12.93 20.06
CA LEU A 196 -7.71 -11.79 20.80
C LEU A 196 -8.31 -10.72 19.86
N SER A 197 -7.61 -10.37 18.76
CA SER A 197 -8.12 -9.41 17.77
C SER A 197 -9.40 -9.87 17.08
N LEU A 198 -9.49 -11.15 16.72
CA LEU A 198 -10.64 -11.73 16.01
C LEU A 198 -11.78 -12.19 16.95
N GLY A 199 -11.49 -12.32 18.25
CA GLY A 199 -12.39 -12.79 19.30
C GLY A 199 -12.03 -14.18 19.81
N LEU A 200 -11.34 -14.23 20.96
CA LEU A 200 -10.74 -15.46 21.50
C LEU A 200 -11.76 -16.60 21.68
N ASP A 201 -12.95 -16.27 22.18
CA ASP A 201 -14.01 -17.28 22.41
C ASP A 201 -14.36 -18.06 21.13
N LYS A 202 -14.30 -17.40 19.97
CA LYS A 202 -14.60 -18.02 18.68
C LYS A 202 -13.42 -18.77 18.08
N TYR A 203 -12.20 -18.33 18.36
CA TYR A 203 -11.00 -18.77 17.63
C TYR A 203 -10.00 -19.57 18.48
N HIS A 204 -10.24 -19.79 19.78
CA HIS A 204 -9.31 -20.47 20.68
C HIS A 204 -8.94 -21.90 20.22
N GLU A 205 -9.86 -22.61 19.56
CA GLU A 205 -9.58 -23.95 19.02
C GLU A 205 -8.54 -23.97 17.91
N TYR A 206 -8.23 -22.82 17.30
CA TYR A 206 -7.25 -22.69 16.22
C TYR A 206 -5.86 -22.29 16.68
N LEU A 207 -5.66 -22.03 17.99
CA LEU A 207 -4.36 -21.66 18.53
C LEU A 207 -3.29 -22.71 18.16
N GLU A 208 -2.14 -22.22 17.72
CA GLU A 208 -0.99 -23.04 17.28
C GLU A 208 -1.25 -23.91 16.04
N LYS A 209 -2.40 -23.77 15.37
CA LYS A 209 -2.66 -24.45 14.10
C LYS A 209 -2.13 -23.62 12.94
N PRO A 210 -1.61 -24.25 11.86
CA PRO A 210 -1.18 -23.54 10.67
C PRO A 210 -2.37 -22.92 9.94
N ILE A 211 -2.20 -21.71 9.43
CA ILE A 211 -3.15 -21.12 8.50
C ILE A 211 -3.18 -21.95 7.22
N LYS A 212 -4.39 -22.24 6.77
CA LYS A 212 -4.64 -22.83 5.46
C LYS A 212 -5.19 -21.74 4.54
N LEU A 213 -4.34 -21.25 3.65
CA LEU A 213 -4.74 -20.35 2.57
C LEU A 213 -4.98 -21.21 1.33
N ASP A 214 -6.19 -21.24 0.80
CA ASP A 214 -6.43 -21.78 -0.55
C ASP A 214 -6.40 -20.65 -1.58
N LEU A 215 -6.53 -21.00 -2.86
CA LEU A 215 -6.51 -20.03 -3.94
C LEU A 215 -7.62 -18.97 -3.81
N ILE A 216 -8.80 -19.37 -3.35
CA ILE A 216 -9.95 -18.46 -3.23
C ILE A 216 -9.64 -17.40 -2.18
N VAL A 217 -9.15 -17.81 -1.01
CA VAL A 217 -8.77 -16.88 0.06
C VAL A 217 -7.68 -15.90 -0.40
N VAL A 218 -6.68 -16.37 -1.16
CA VAL A 218 -5.62 -15.48 -1.69
C VAL A 218 -6.18 -14.49 -2.72
N GLN A 219 -7.12 -14.92 -3.57
CA GLN A 219 -7.79 -14.02 -4.54
C GLN A 219 -8.65 -12.98 -3.83
N GLU A 220 -9.40 -13.39 -2.80
CA GLU A 220 -10.20 -12.49 -1.97
C GLU A 220 -9.33 -11.47 -1.23
N ALA A 221 -8.18 -11.90 -0.69
CA ALA A 221 -7.22 -10.98 -0.08
C ALA A 221 -6.69 -9.93 -1.08
N ALA A 222 -6.40 -10.36 -2.32
CA ALA A 222 -5.99 -9.44 -3.38
C ALA A 222 -7.11 -8.47 -3.76
N MET A 223 -8.37 -8.93 -3.77
CA MET A 223 -9.54 -8.08 -4.03
C MET A 223 -9.78 -7.09 -2.90
N ALA A 224 -9.68 -7.51 -1.63
CA ALA A 224 -9.82 -6.61 -0.49
C ALA A 224 -8.80 -5.47 -0.52
N CYS A 225 -7.54 -5.78 -0.83
CA CYS A 225 -6.49 -4.77 -1.02
C CYS A 225 -6.79 -3.82 -2.18
N ASP A 226 -7.24 -4.36 -3.33
CA ASP A 226 -7.60 -3.59 -4.52
C ASP A 226 -8.77 -2.63 -4.27
N THR A 227 -9.83 -3.12 -3.63
CA THR A 227 -10.99 -2.33 -3.23
C THR A 227 -10.57 -1.22 -2.27
N LEU A 228 -9.76 -1.53 -1.24
CA LEU A 228 -9.28 -0.50 -0.32
C LEU A 228 -8.52 0.61 -1.05
N VAL A 229 -7.56 0.25 -1.91
CA VAL A 229 -6.75 1.26 -2.61
C VAL A 229 -7.62 2.16 -3.48
N LYS A 230 -8.60 1.60 -4.20
CA LYS A 230 -9.51 2.36 -5.06
C LYS A 230 -10.44 3.27 -4.26
N GLU A 231 -11.11 2.74 -3.23
CA GLU A 231 -11.99 3.53 -2.35
C GLU A 231 -11.22 4.64 -1.64
N LEU A 232 -9.99 4.35 -1.20
CA LEU A 232 -9.11 5.34 -0.58
C LEU A 232 -8.65 6.40 -1.59
N ASN A 233 -8.27 6.00 -2.81
CA ASN A 233 -7.89 6.91 -3.89
C ASN A 233 -9.00 7.92 -4.18
N ASP A 234 -10.21 7.44 -4.41
CA ASP A 234 -11.35 8.26 -4.84
C ASP A 234 -11.84 9.17 -3.71
N THR A 235 -11.85 8.64 -2.47
CA THR A 235 -12.20 9.43 -1.28
C THR A 235 -11.19 10.55 -1.08
N LEU A 236 -9.89 10.24 -1.09
CA LEU A 236 -8.86 11.25 -0.89
C LEU A 236 -8.83 12.27 -2.03
N PHE A 237 -8.94 11.83 -3.27
CA PHE A 237 -9.01 12.73 -4.42
C PHE A 237 -10.13 13.75 -4.24
N SER A 238 -11.32 13.28 -3.86
CA SER A 238 -12.48 14.14 -3.60
C SER A 238 -12.21 15.14 -2.46
N GLU A 239 -11.66 14.67 -1.33
CA GLU A 239 -11.32 15.53 -0.19
C GLU A 239 -10.29 16.62 -0.56
N PHE A 240 -9.21 16.23 -1.25
CA PHE A 240 -8.17 17.16 -1.67
C PHE A 240 -8.69 18.16 -2.70
N LEU A 241 -9.40 17.70 -3.72
CA LEU A 241 -9.91 18.59 -4.75
C LEU A 241 -10.96 19.55 -4.17
N ASN A 242 -11.86 19.07 -3.30
CA ASN A 242 -12.84 19.93 -2.63
C ASN A 242 -12.18 20.99 -1.72
N ARG A 243 -11.11 20.63 -1.01
CA ARG A 243 -10.33 21.58 -0.20
C ARG A 243 -9.82 22.76 -1.02
N THR A 244 -9.48 22.54 -2.29
CA THR A 244 -8.94 23.61 -3.15
C THR A 244 -9.94 24.70 -3.55
N ILE A 245 -11.24 24.51 -3.31
CA ILE A 245 -12.29 25.42 -3.78
C ILE A 245 -12.12 26.86 -3.25
N ASN A 246 -11.63 26.98 -2.01
CA ASN A 246 -11.40 28.27 -1.36
C ASN A 246 -9.94 28.75 -1.47
N ILE A 247 -9.08 27.96 -2.12
CA ILE A 247 -7.64 28.22 -2.24
C ILE A 247 -7.33 28.83 -3.61
N TYR A 248 -7.94 28.30 -4.67
CA TYR A 248 -7.71 28.78 -6.03
C TYR A 248 -8.90 29.56 -6.57
N ASP A 249 -8.60 30.50 -7.46
CA ASP A 249 -9.58 31.27 -8.20
C ASP A 249 -10.07 30.48 -9.42
N TRP A 250 -10.94 29.50 -9.15
CA TRP A 250 -11.55 28.62 -10.15
C TRP A 250 -12.46 29.39 -11.10
N LYS A 251 -12.24 29.26 -12.41
CA LYS A 251 -12.99 29.96 -13.46
C LYS A 251 -14.14 29.15 -14.05
N GLY A 252 -14.22 27.85 -13.76
CA GLY A 252 -15.19 26.94 -14.37
C GLY A 252 -14.86 26.59 -15.82
N ASP A 253 -13.61 26.83 -16.25
CA ASP A 253 -13.09 26.51 -17.57
C ASP A 253 -11.79 25.69 -17.45
N LEU A 254 -11.81 24.46 -17.97
CA LEU A 254 -10.71 23.51 -17.82
C LEU A 254 -9.39 24.04 -18.40
N ARG A 255 -9.43 24.90 -19.43
CA ARG A 255 -8.20 25.46 -20.00
C ARG A 255 -7.53 26.41 -19.02
N SER A 256 -8.33 27.28 -18.40
CA SER A 256 -7.87 28.25 -17.40
C SER A 256 -7.47 27.57 -16.07
N ASP A 257 -8.24 26.55 -15.69
CA ASP A 257 -8.13 25.88 -14.39
C ASP A 257 -7.19 24.66 -14.40
N ALA A 258 -6.73 24.21 -15.58
CA ALA A 258 -5.80 23.08 -15.76
C ALA A 258 -4.59 23.14 -14.81
N LYS A 259 -3.97 24.31 -14.65
CA LYS A 259 -2.80 24.50 -13.77
C LYS A 259 -3.05 24.17 -12.29
N TYR A 260 -4.31 24.14 -11.85
CA TYR A 260 -4.69 23.75 -10.50
C TYR A 260 -5.24 22.32 -10.49
N PHE A 261 -6.17 22.03 -11.41
CA PHE A 261 -6.82 20.73 -11.52
C PHE A 261 -5.82 19.60 -11.81
N ASP A 262 -4.95 19.80 -12.79
CA ASP A 262 -4.02 18.75 -13.26
C ASP A 262 -2.99 18.39 -12.19
N LYS A 263 -2.66 19.31 -11.27
CA LYS A 263 -1.75 19.01 -10.15
C LYS A 263 -2.26 17.84 -9.32
N TYR A 264 -3.55 17.86 -8.97
CA TYR A 264 -4.17 16.80 -8.18
C TYR A 264 -4.60 15.64 -9.08
N PHE A 265 -5.25 15.92 -10.22
CA PHE A 265 -5.72 14.89 -11.12
C PHE A 265 -4.60 13.93 -11.56
N ASN A 266 -3.42 14.45 -11.91
CA ASN A 266 -2.30 13.61 -12.35
C ASN A 266 -1.71 12.74 -11.23
N ILE A 267 -1.94 13.09 -9.95
CA ILE A 267 -1.54 12.24 -8.83
C ILE A 267 -2.52 11.09 -8.65
N PHE A 268 -3.83 11.30 -8.77
CA PHE A 268 -4.81 10.26 -8.43
C PHE A 268 -5.31 9.44 -9.62
N ALA A 269 -5.24 9.99 -10.84
CA ALA A 269 -5.81 9.35 -12.01
C ALA A 269 -4.84 8.33 -12.63
N PRO A 270 -5.36 7.24 -13.21
CA PRO A 270 -4.58 6.38 -14.09
C PRO A 270 -4.05 7.16 -15.29
N SER A 271 -2.84 6.82 -15.75
CA SER A 271 -2.21 7.49 -16.89
C SER A 271 -3.03 7.33 -18.17
N GLY A 272 -3.05 8.38 -18.99
CA GLY A 272 -3.55 8.30 -20.37
C GLY A 272 -5.06 8.46 -20.57
N ASN A 273 -5.85 8.69 -19.52
CA ASN A 273 -7.31 8.81 -19.66
C ASN A 273 -7.81 10.27 -19.81
N LYS A 274 -7.75 10.79 -21.05
CA LYS A 274 -8.22 12.15 -21.39
C LYS A 274 -9.73 12.34 -21.18
N GLU A 275 -10.52 11.29 -21.39
CA GLU A 275 -11.97 11.33 -21.22
C GLU A 275 -12.34 11.47 -19.73
N LEU A 276 -11.68 10.69 -18.87
CA LEU A 276 -11.83 10.77 -17.42
C LEU A 276 -11.49 12.16 -16.89
N ARG A 277 -10.41 12.77 -17.40
CA ARG A 277 -10.01 14.14 -17.05
C ARG A 277 -11.14 15.13 -17.31
N LEU A 278 -11.73 15.07 -18.50
CA LEU A 278 -12.81 15.98 -18.90
C LEU A 278 -14.09 15.72 -18.11
N LYS A 279 -14.47 14.46 -17.91
CA LYS A 279 -15.65 14.07 -17.14
C LYS A 279 -15.54 14.51 -15.68
N CYS A 280 -14.43 14.18 -15.04
CA CYS A 280 -14.15 14.54 -13.65
C CYS A 280 -14.20 16.07 -13.44
N TYR A 281 -13.55 16.84 -14.32
CA TYR A 281 -13.59 18.29 -14.21
C TYR A 281 -15.00 18.87 -14.36
N ARG A 282 -15.82 18.31 -15.27
CA ARG A 282 -17.22 18.74 -15.43
C ARG A 282 -18.03 18.48 -14.16
N GLU A 283 -17.89 17.29 -13.57
CA GLU A 283 -18.57 16.97 -12.31
C GLU A 283 -18.13 17.88 -11.17
N PHE A 284 -16.83 18.12 -11.01
CA PHE A 284 -16.29 19.07 -10.03
C PHE A 284 -16.87 20.48 -10.23
N ARG A 285 -16.86 20.98 -11.47
CA ARG A 285 -17.43 22.28 -11.83
C ARG A 285 -18.91 22.37 -11.47
N ASP A 286 -19.68 21.35 -11.81
CA ASP A 286 -21.13 21.34 -11.66
C ASP A 286 -21.54 21.27 -10.18
N VAL A 287 -20.87 20.42 -9.39
CA VAL A 287 -21.10 20.31 -7.92
C VAL A 287 -20.81 21.62 -7.21
N HIS A 288 -19.76 22.34 -7.61
CA HIS A 288 -19.37 23.61 -6.98
C HIS A 288 -19.99 24.85 -7.65
N ASN A 289 -20.89 24.66 -8.63
CA ASN A 289 -21.53 25.74 -9.38
C ASN A 289 -20.53 26.76 -9.96
N LEU A 290 -19.37 26.29 -10.40
CA LEU A 290 -18.32 27.12 -10.98
C LEU A 290 -18.77 27.63 -12.36
N ARG A 291 -19.27 28.87 -12.40
CA ARG A 291 -19.68 29.50 -13.65
C ARG A 291 -18.52 30.26 -14.26
N TYR A 292 -18.36 30.09 -15.57
CA TYR A 292 -17.54 30.98 -16.39
C TYR A 292 -18.06 32.41 -16.20
N ARG A 293 -17.32 33.24 -15.46
CA ARG A 293 -17.58 34.69 -15.42
C ARG A 293 -17.26 35.22 -16.80
N ILE A 294 -18.26 35.28 -17.67
CA ILE A 294 -18.20 36.08 -18.89
C ILE A 294 -17.93 37.50 -18.40
N GLY A 295 -16.76 38.03 -18.75
CA GLY A 295 -16.40 39.40 -18.43
C GLY A 295 -17.53 40.32 -18.90
N LEU A 296 -18.00 41.16 -17.98
CA LEU A 296 -18.61 42.43 -18.35
C LEU A 296 -17.59 43.13 -19.27
N ARG A 297 -17.91 43.17 -20.56
CA ARG A 297 -17.25 44.06 -21.52
C ARG A 297 -17.60 45.50 -21.20
#